data_AF-A0AAV1JH43-F1
#
_entry.id   AF-A0AAV1JH43-F1
#
_cell.length_a   1.000
_cell.length_b   1.000
_cell.length_c   1.000
_cell.angle_alpha   90.00
_cell.angle_beta   90.00
_cell.angle_gamma   90.00
#
_symmetry.space_group_name_H-M   'P 1'
#
loop_
_entity.id
_entity.type
_entity.pdbx_description
1 polymer ?
#
loop_
_entity_poly.entity_id
_entity_poly.type
_entity_poly.pdbx_seq_one_letter_code
_entity_poly.pdbx_strand_id
1 'polypeptide(L)'
;MDLPDALIGKITLITTFTVFTVFVIWVNSYTFFDDELYIYKYIPDPQWALLFCALWGLFFIGDDSPKHVKCQNLEHNNYDILSSLDMNQMYEDVVKTIKGEVFAHEHCTDYGNGKWEAQGKKFLILEGFTVLNFKPLLELCNLRYYFVLEYGECLSRRVHRLYDPPDIPGYFEECVWPEHLKYRSEMEKDKRVQLLDGTSPDTLEMVLKDIAALGGRQIT
;
A
#
# COMPACT_ATOMS: atom_id res chain seq x y z
N MET A 1 24.98 34.00 10.12
CA MET A 1 23.96 33.56 9.16
C MET A 1 23.87 34.66 8.15
N ASP A 2 24.38 34.41 6.95
CA ASP A 2 24.48 35.44 5.94
C ASP A 2 23.07 35.81 5.48
N LEU A 3 22.85 37.09 5.13
CA LEU A 3 21.58 37.59 4.62
C LEU A 3 20.91 36.67 3.56
N PRO A 4 21.66 36.03 2.63
CA PRO A 4 21.12 35.00 1.73
C PRO A 4 20.57 33.75 2.44
N ASP A 5 21.20 33.24 3.50
CA ASP A 5 20.73 32.03 4.21
C ASP A 5 19.41 32.30 4.95
N ALA A 6 19.27 33.49 5.53
CA ALA A 6 18.02 33.90 6.18
C ALA A 6 16.89 34.11 5.16
N LEU A 7 17.22 34.57 3.94
CA LEU A 7 16.26 34.70 2.86
C LEU A 7 15.85 33.32 2.31
N ILE A 8 16.81 32.42 2.11
CA ILE A 8 16.56 31.03 1.70
C ILE A 8 15.70 30.32 2.75
N GLY A 9 16.02 30.45 4.04
CA GLY A 9 15.22 29.86 5.12
C GLY A 9 13.77 30.37 5.17
N LYS A 10 13.55 31.66 4.92
CA LYS A 10 12.20 32.25 4.84
C LYS A 10 11.44 31.77 3.60
N ILE A 11 12.11 31.70 2.45
CA ILE A 11 11.52 31.18 1.21
C ILE A 11 11.13 29.72 1.41
N THR A 12 12.04 28.89 1.92
CA THR A 12 11.76 27.46 2.20
C THR A 12 10.60 27.31 3.18
N LEU A 13 10.56 28.08 4.28
CA LEU A 13 9.46 28.00 5.24
C LEU A 13 8.11 28.42 4.64
N ILE A 14 8.09 29.49 3.85
CA ILE A 14 6.88 29.96 3.16
C ILE A 14 6.43 28.92 2.14
N THR A 15 7.35 28.37 1.35
CA THR A 15 7.04 27.33 0.36
C THR A 15 6.49 26.09 1.04
N THR A 16 7.13 25.59 2.09
CA THR A 16 6.68 24.38 2.81
C THR A 16 5.34 24.61 3.49
N PHE A 17 5.13 25.76 4.13
CA PHE A 17 3.84 26.08 4.76
C PHE A 17 2.73 26.25 3.73
N THR A 18 3.02 26.87 2.58
CA THR A 18 2.06 27.03 1.49
C THR A 18 1.71 25.68 0.88
N VAL A 19 2.70 24.84 0.59
CA VAL A 19 2.46 23.48 0.07
C VAL A 19 1.67 22.64 1.08
N PHE A 20 2.00 22.70 2.37
CA PHE A 20 1.28 21.97 3.42
C PHE A 20 -0.15 22.48 3.59
N THR A 21 -0.37 23.79 3.58
CA THR A 21 -1.71 24.39 3.71
C THR A 21 -2.55 24.07 2.48
N VAL A 22 -1.96 24.13 1.29
CA VAL A 22 -2.61 23.67 0.06
C VAL A 22 -2.92 22.19 0.20
N PHE A 23 -1.98 21.28 0.42
CA PHE A 23 -2.28 19.85 0.52
C PHE A 23 -3.33 19.51 1.60
N VAL A 24 -3.15 19.98 2.83
CA VAL A 24 -4.01 19.59 3.96
C VAL A 24 -5.38 20.21 3.84
N ILE A 25 -5.49 21.48 3.46
CA ILE A 25 -6.80 22.12 3.31
C ILE A 25 -7.42 21.71 1.99
N TRP A 26 -6.73 21.86 0.85
CA TRP A 26 -7.24 21.55 -0.50
C TRP A 26 -7.69 20.09 -0.62
N VAL A 27 -6.85 19.09 -0.33
CA VAL A 27 -7.21 17.67 -0.51
C VAL A 27 -8.38 17.27 0.40
N ASN A 28 -8.43 17.75 1.65
CA ASN A 28 -9.51 17.39 2.57
C ASN A 28 -10.81 18.21 2.37
N SER A 29 -10.74 19.37 1.73
CA SER A 29 -11.93 20.21 1.48
C SER A 29 -12.47 20.12 0.06
N TYR A 30 -11.68 19.62 -0.90
CA TYR A 30 -12.07 19.44 -2.31
C TYR A 30 -13.37 18.67 -2.49
N THR A 31 -13.61 17.65 -1.65
CA THR A 31 -14.84 16.84 -1.67
C THR A 31 -16.10 17.58 -1.21
N PHE A 32 -15.97 18.80 -0.71
CA PHE A 32 -17.07 19.59 -0.15
C PHE A 32 -17.39 20.87 -0.95
N PHE A 33 -16.67 21.13 -2.06
CA PHE A 33 -16.91 22.29 -2.91
C PHE A 33 -17.71 21.90 -4.14
N ASP A 34 -18.64 22.78 -4.55
CA ASP A 34 -19.47 22.61 -5.74
C ASP A 34 -18.68 22.97 -7.00
N ASP A 35 -18.75 22.15 -8.05
CA ASP A 35 -17.97 22.26 -9.29
C ASP A 35 -18.24 23.57 -10.07
N GLU A 36 -19.26 24.34 -9.68
CA GLU A 36 -19.64 25.60 -10.30
C GLU A 36 -18.85 26.83 -9.81
N LEU A 37 -17.95 26.68 -8.83
CA LEU A 37 -17.13 27.81 -8.38
C LEU A 37 -16.09 28.21 -9.43
N TYR A 38 -16.12 29.49 -9.86
CA TYR A 38 -15.19 30.07 -10.86
C TYR A 38 -13.70 29.87 -10.55
N ILE A 39 -13.36 29.62 -9.28
CA ILE A 39 -11.99 29.37 -8.82
C ILE A 39 -11.37 28.09 -9.43
N TYR A 40 -12.19 27.11 -9.83
CA TYR A 40 -11.74 25.85 -10.43
C TYR A 40 -11.01 26.01 -11.77
N LYS A 41 -11.23 27.12 -12.49
CA LYS A 41 -10.53 27.38 -13.77
C LYS A 41 -9.02 27.60 -13.60
N TYR A 42 -8.58 27.96 -12.39
CA TYR A 42 -7.20 28.36 -12.11
C TYR A 42 -6.48 27.39 -11.17
N ILE A 43 -7.16 26.38 -10.64
CA ILE A 43 -6.56 25.42 -9.71
C ILE A 43 -6.49 24.04 -10.39
N PRO A 44 -5.29 23.44 -10.53
CA PRO A 44 -5.16 22.12 -11.13
C PRO A 44 -5.82 21.05 -10.26
N ASP A 45 -6.40 20.04 -10.91
CA ASP A 45 -7.04 18.91 -10.27
C ASP A 45 -6.08 18.24 -9.25
N PRO A 46 -6.49 18.02 -7.98
CA PRO A 46 -5.66 17.32 -6.99
C PRO A 46 -5.25 15.91 -7.41
N GLN A 47 -5.86 15.31 -8.42
CA GLN A 47 -5.39 14.08 -9.06
C GLN A 47 -3.90 14.17 -9.49
N TRP A 48 -3.40 15.35 -9.89
CA TRP A 48 -1.98 15.54 -10.22
C TRP A 48 -1.04 15.43 -9.02
N ALA A 49 -1.53 15.73 -7.81
CA ALA A 49 -0.79 15.56 -6.56
C ALA A 49 -0.78 14.08 -6.10
N LEU A 50 -1.86 13.35 -6.36
CA LEU A 50 -1.98 11.92 -6.11
C LEU A 50 -1.28 11.06 -7.16
N LEU A 51 -0.96 11.60 -8.34
CA LEU A 51 -0.11 10.94 -9.34
C LEU A 51 1.29 10.61 -8.78
N PHE A 52 1.80 11.41 -7.83
CA PHE A 52 3.04 11.09 -7.11
C PHE A 52 2.87 9.88 -6.16
N CYS A 53 1.64 9.57 -5.75
CA CYS A 53 1.23 8.35 -5.05
C CYS A 53 0.76 7.23 -6.00
N ALA A 54 0.71 7.46 -7.32
CA ALA A 54 0.47 6.41 -8.33
C ALA A 54 1.77 5.73 -8.79
N LEU A 55 2.94 6.26 -8.41
CA LEU A 55 4.26 5.63 -8.58
C LEU A 55 4.40 4.25 -7.89
N TRP A 56 3.40 3.80 -7.13
CA TRP A 56 3.42 2.55 -6.38
C TRP A 56 2.97 1.32 -7.21
N GLY A 57 2.68 1.51 -8.51
CA GLY A 57 2.47 0.44 -9.48
C GLY A 57 3.76 -0.27 -9.93
N LEU A 58 4.87 -0.17 -9.19
CA LEU A 58 6.22 -0.63 -9.58
C LEU A 58 6.29 -2.07 -10.10
N PHE A 59 5.37 -2.94 -9.64
CA PHE A 59 5.31 -4.33 -10.08
C PHE A 59 4.15 -4.62 -11.04
N PHE A 60 3.20 -3.71 -11.26
CA PHE A 60 2.16 -3.96 -12.26
C PHE A 60 2.76 -3.95 -13.66
N ILE A 61 2.37 -4.91 -14.49
CA ILE A 61 2.69 -4.85 -15.91
C ILE A 61 1.88 -3.70 -16.53
N GLY A 62 2.52 -2.91 -17.40
CA GLY A 62 1.87 -1.74 -18.01
C GLY A 62 0.59 -2.11 -18.76
N ASP A 63 -0.36 -1.17 -18.82
CA ASP A 63 -1.73 -1.42 -19.31
C ASP A 63 -1.83 -1.96 -20.73
N ASP A 64 -0.93 -1.52 -21.61
CA ASP A 64 -0.84 -1.96 -23.00
C ASP A 64 -0.05 -3.27 -23.18
N SER A 65 0.41 -3.88 -22.08
CA SER A 65 1.15 -5.13 -22.13
C SER A 65 0.27 -6.24 -22.71
N PRO A 66 0.73 -6.99 -23.72
CA PRO A 66 -0.02 -8.13 -24.28
C PRO A 66 -0.13 -9.29 -23.30
N LYS A 67 0.53 -9.21 -22.13
CA LYS A 67 0.46 -10.20 -21.06
C LYS A 67 -0.75 -9.99 -20.13
N HIS A 68 -1.46 -8.86 -20.25
CA HIS A 68 -2.67 -8.62 -19.47
C HIS A 68 -3.77 -9.62 -19.83
N VAL A 69 -4.47 -10.10 -18.81
CA VAL A 69 -5.68 -10.90 -18.97
C VAL A 69 -6.85 -9.94 -18.84
N LYS A 70 -7.79 -9.99 -19.78
CA LYS A 70 -9.02 -9.18 -19.72
C LYS A 70 -10.04 -9.81 -18.77
N CYS A 71 -10.87 -8.98 -18.17
CA CYS A 71 -12.07 -9.44 -17.48
C CYS A 71 -12.99 -10.16 -18.47
N GLN A 72 -13.72 -11.19 -18.02
CA GLN A 72 -14.53 -12.02 -18.93
C GLN A 72 -15.69 -11.24 -19.60
N ASN A 73 -16.31 -10.34 -18.85
CA ASN A 73 -17.53 -9.63 -19.28
C ASN A 73 -17.34 -8.11 -19.40
N LEU A 74 -16.11 -7.63 -19.20
CA LEU A 74 -15.82 -6.20 -19.12
C LEU A 74 -14.65 -5.85 -20.04
N GLU A 75 -14.76 -4.73 -20.72
CA GLU A 75 -13.67 -4.14 -21.52
C GLU A 75 -12.61 -3.49 -20.60
N HIS A 76 -12.05 -4.28 -19.69
CA HIS A 76 -11.08 -3.86 -18.68
C HIS A 76 -10.02 -4.96 -18.46
N ASN A 77 -8.82 -4.56 -18.06
CA ASN A 77 -7.78 -5.51 -17.63
C ASN A 77 -8.14 -6.06 -16.24
N ASN A 78 -7.86 -7.34 -16.01
CA ASN A 78 -7.93 -7.94 -14.70
C ASN A 78 -6.61 -7.68 -13.98
N TYR A 79 -6.60 -6.67 -13.10
CA TYR A 79 -5.44 -6.31 -12.29
C TYR A 79 -5.33 -7.16 -11.03
N ASP A 80 -6.38 -7.87 -10.65
CA ASP A 80 -6.47 -8.61 -9.38
C ASP A 80 -5.95 -10.05 -9.53
N ILE A 81 -4.97 -10.29 -10.41
CA ILE A 81 -4.34 -11.61 -10.64
C ILE A 81 -2.82 -11.59 -10.59
N LEU A 82 -2.20 -12.70 -10.20
CA LEU A 82 -0.72 -12.78 -10.12
C LEU A 82 -0.02 -12.39 -11.43
N SER A 83 -0.61 -12.69 -12.58
CA SER A 83 -0.02 -12.37 -13.89
C SER A 83 -0.11 -10.90 -14.27
N SER A 84 -0.89 -10.08 -13.54
CA SER A 84 -0.87 -8.62 -13.70
C SER A 84 0.36 -7.98 -13.04
N LEU A 85 1.17 -8.79 -12.33
CA LEU A 85 2.34 -8.36 -11.58
C LEU A 85 3.62 -9.04 -12.09
N ASP A 86 4.74 -8.32 -12.05
CA ASP A 86 6.09 -8.89 -12.19
C ASP A 86 6.54 -9.51 -10.86
N MET A 87 5.97 -10.66 -10.55
CA MET A 87 6.28 -11.41 -9.33
C MET A 87 7.74 -11.89 -9.27
N ASN A 88 8.39 -12.06 -10.43
CA ASN A 88 9.80 -12.45 -10.47
C ASN A 88 10.69 -11.30 -10.03
N GLN A 89 10.46 -10.09 -10.54
CA GLN A 89 11.16 -8.89 -10.11
C GLN A 89 10.93 -8.65 -8.61
N MET A 90 9.69 -8.77 -8.13
CA MET A 90 9.39 -8.67 -6.69
C MET A 90 10.17 -9.69 -5.86
N TYR A 91 10.20 -10.95 -6.29
CA TYR A 91 10.95 -12.00 -5.60
C TYR A 91 12.45 -11.72 -5.56
N GLU A 92 13.04 -11.29 -6.68
CA GLU A 92 14.45 -10.92 -6.72
C GLU A 92 14.77 -9.78 -5.76
N ASP A 93 13.93 -8.75 -5.71
CA ASP A 93 14.13 -7.59 -4.83
C ASP A 93 14.00 -7.97 -3.36
N VAL A 94 13.05 -8.86 -3.02
CA VAL A 94 12.94 -9.44 -1.68
C VAL A 94 14.20 -10.23 -1.31
N VAL A 95 14.70 -11.08 -2.21
CA VAL A 95 15.91 -11.87 -1.97
C VAL A 95 17.15 -10.98 -1.80
N LYS A 96 17.32 -9.96 -2.64
CA LYS A 96 18.42 -8.97 -2.50
C LYS A 96 18.33 -8.23 -1.18
N THR A 97 17.13 -7.86 -0.74
CA THR A 97 16.89 -7.21 0.55
C THR A 97 17.26 -8.11 1.72
N ILE A 98 16.85 -9.39 1.70
CA ILE A 98 17.19 -10.37 2.74
C ILE A 98 18.71 -10.59 2.82
N LYS A 99 19.41 -10.60 1.67
CA LYS A 99 20.88 -10.71 1.62
C LYS A 99 21.60 -9.43 2.04
N GLY A 100 20.88 -8.32 2.23
CA GLY A 100 21.45 -7.02 2.58
C GLY A 100 22.14 -6.31 1.42
N GLU A 101 21.80 -6.67 0.17
CA GLU A 101 22.29 -6.01 -1.04
C GLU A 101 21.53 -4.71 -1.31
N VAL A 102 20.29 -4.61 -0.84
CA VAL A 102 19.45 -3.41 -0.89
C VAL A 102 19.23 -2.93 0.54
N PHE A 103 19.47 -1.63 0.76
CA PHE A 103 19.27 -0.98 2.04
C PHE A 103 17.97 -0.18 2.03
N ALA A 104 17.33 -0.11 3.20
CA ALA A 104 16.20 0.78 3.37
C ALA A 104 16.63 2.22 3.08
N HIS A 105 15.74 2.97 2.42
CA HIS A 105 15.97 4.39 2.14
C HIS A 105 16.13 5.21 3.43
N GLU A 106 15.55 4.73 4.53
CA GLU A 106 15.68 5.30 5.87
C GLU A 106 15.90 4.21 6.92
N HIS A 107 16.58 4.59 7.99
CA HIS A 107 16.81 3.73 9.15
C HIS A 107 16.21 4.37 10.39
N CYS A 108 15.53 3.57 11.21
CA CYS A 108 15.10 4.04 12.53
C CYS A 108 16.33 4.31 13.39
N THR A 109 16.52 5.57 13.76
CA THR A 109 17.58 6.03 14.69
C THR A 109 17.07 6.19 16.11
N ASP A 110 15.75 6.06 16.32
CA ASP A 110 15.08 6.18 17.60
C ASP A 110 14.90 4.82 18.27
N TYR A 111 15.75 4.54 19.25
CA TYR A 111 15.73 3.34 20.09
C TYR A 111 15.24 3.65 21.52
N GLY A 112 14.29 4.59 21.64
CA GLY A 112 13.75 5.01 22.93
C GLY A 112 12.77 4.03 23.60
N ASN A 113 12.40 4.36 24.83
CA ASN A 113 11.45 3.58 25.64
C ASN A 113 10.10 3.43 24.93
N GLY A 114 9.53 2.22 25.00
CA GLY A 114 8.25 1.89 24.40
C GLY A 114 8.32 1.40 22.95
N LYS A 115 9.48 1.50 22.28
CA LYS A 115 9.73 0.91 20.96
C LYS A 115 9.96 -0.59 21.06
N TRP A 116 9.79 -1.30 19.95
CA TRP A 116 10.04 -2.74 19.87
C TRP A 116 11.33 -3.02 19.11
N GLU A 117 12.14 -3.93 19.63
CA GLU A 117 13.35 -4.42 18.97
C GLU A 117 13.42 -5.95 19.00
N ALA A 118 14.16 -6.54 18.06
CA ALA A 118 14.67 -7.90 18.18
C ALA A 118 16.18 -7.87 17.96
N GLN A 119 16.93 -8.08 19.04
CA GLN A 119 18.39 -7.95 19.01
C GLN A 119 19.02 -8.87 17.96
N GLY A 120 19.88 -8.29 17.13
CA GLY A 120 20.59 -9.01 16.07
C GLY A 120 19.71 -9.47 14.90
N LYS A 121 18.43 -9.07 14.86
CA LYS A 121 17.51 -9.41 13.77
C LYS A 121 17.08 -8.15 13.02
N LYS A 122 16.79 -8.33 11.73
CA LYS A 122 16.12 -7.33 10.89
C LYS A 122 14.77 -7.91 10.49
N PHE A 123 13.79 -7.02 10.30
CA PHE A 123 12.47 -7.40 9.84
C PHE A 123 12.28 -6.92 8.40
N LEU A 124 11.59 -7.76 7.62
CA LEU A 124 11.07 -7.39 6.32
C LEU A 124 9.57 -7.69 6.36
N ILE A 125 8.76 -6.65 6.13
CA ILE A 125 7.32 -6.79 5.99
C ILE A 125 7.03 -6.82 4.50
N LEU A 126 6.41 -7.91 4.04
CA LEU A 126 5.90 -8.03 2.70
C LEU A 126 4.39 -7.84 2.76
N GLU A 127 3.89 -6.80 2.11
CA GLU A 127 2.46 -6.55 2.00
C GLU A 127 2.01 -6.50 0.55
N GLY A 128 0.77 -6.90 0.32
CA GLY A 128 0.15 -6.92 -0.99
C GLY A 128 -0.93 -7.99 -1.09
N PHE A 129 -1.92 -7.77 -1.96
CA PHE A 129 -3.13 -8.59 -2.03
C PHE A 129 -2.89 -10.04 -2.52
N THR A 130 -1.76 -10.30 -3.19
CA THR A 130 -1.39 -11.62 -3.77
C THR A 130 -0.05 -12.17 -3.28
N VAL A 131 0.62 -11.50 -2.33
CA VAL A 131 1.97 -11.91 -1.84
C VAL A 131 1.98 -13.37 -1.38
N LEU A 132 0.93 -13.80 -0.68
CA LEU A 132 0.83 -15.16 -0.14
C LEU A 132 0.45 -16.21 -1.19
N ASN A 133 -0.11 -15.80 -2.34
CA ASN A 133 -0.47 -16.73 -3.43
C ASN A 133 0.74 -17.10 -4.28
N PHE A 134 1.82 -16.30 -4.24
CA PHE A 134 3.06 -16.63 -4.91
C PHE A 134 3.96 -17.49 -4.01
N LYS A 135 3.94 -18.81 -4.26
CA LYS A 135 4.64 -19.81 -3.44
C LYS A 135 6.08 -19.46 -3.08
N PRO A 136 6.95 -18.96 -4.00
CA PRO A 136 8.32 -18.61 -3.64
C PRO A 136 8.41 -17.55 -2.52
N LEU A 137 7.53 -16.54 -2.52
CA LEU A 137 7.48 -15.53 -1.45
C LEU A 137 6.86 -16.11 -0.16
N LEU A 138 5.79 -16.90 -0.28
CA LEU A 138 5.13 -17.55 0.86
C LEU A 138 6.09 -18.39 1.70
N GLU A 139 7.04 -19.08 1.06
CA GLU A 139 8.05 -19.91 1.74
C GLU A 139 9.16 -19.10 2.41
N LEU A 140 9.36 -17.82 2.05
CA LEU A 140 10.29 -16.93 2.74
C LEU A 140 9.68 -16.34 4.03
N CYS A 141 8.35 -16.23 4.11
CA CYS A 141 7.67 -15.61 5.24
C CYS A 141 7.69 -16.48 6.50
N ASN A 142 8.20 -15.93 7.61
CA ASN A 142 8.13 -16.59 8.93
C ASN A 142 6.73 -16.48 9.57
N LEU A 143 6.10 -15.31 9.41
CA LEU A 143 4.74 -15.02 9.85
C LEU A 143 3.89 -14.71 8.62
N ARG A 144 2.64 -15.17 8.61
CA ARG A 144 1.74 -15.08 7.46
C ARG A 144 0.36 -14.67 7.94
N TYR A 145 -0.07 -13.48 7.53
CA TYR A 145 -1.36 -12.92 7.91
C TYR A 145 -2.17 -12.60 6.67
N TYR A 146 -3.44 -12.98 6.68
CA TYR A 146 -4.38 -12.65 5.62
C TYR A 146 -5.58 -11.92 6.22
N PHE A 147 -5.72 -10.65 5.89
CA PHE A 147 -6.81 -9.83 6.39
C PHE A 147 -8.09 -10.09 5.60
N VAL A 148 -9.16 -10.40 6.33
CA VAL A 148 -10.48 -10.69 5.78
C VAL A 148 -11.40 -9.52 6.10
N LEU A 149 -12.14 -9.08 5.08
CA LEU A 149 -13.21 -8.11 5.18
C LEU A 149 -14.41 -8.68 4.41
N GLU A 150 -15.60 -8.47 4.94
CA GLU A 150 -16.83 -8.89 4.27
C GLU A 150 -17.12 -8.00 3.05
N TYR A 151 -17.86 -8.55 2.09
CA TYR A 151 -18.15 -7.92 0.79
C TYR A 151 -18.53 -6.44 0.91
N GLY A 152 -19.50 -6.12 1.79
CA GLY A 152 -20.01 -4.76 1.94
C GLY A 152 -18.96 -3.77 2.45
N GLU A 153 -18.08 -4.22 3.35
CA GLU A 153 -17.00 -3.40 3.91
C GLU A 153 -15.86 -3.23 2.92
N CYS A 154 -15.53 -4.27 2.15
CA CYS A 154 -14.59 -4.17 1.04
C CYS A 154 -15.06 -3.17 -0.01
N LEU A 155 -16.33 -3.29 -0.44
CA LEU A 155 -16.93 -2.41 -1.43
C LEU A 155 -16.96 -0.96 -0.93
N SER A 156 -17.44 -0.73 0.30
CA SER A 156 -17.53 0.61 0.88
C SER A 156 -16.15 1.30 0.95
N ARG A 157 -15.09 0.57 1.28
CA ARG A 157 -13.72 1.11 1.26
C ARG A 157 -13.20 1.32 -0.16
N ARG A 158 -13.48 0.39 -1.09
CA ARG A 158 -12.92 0.43 -2.45
C ARG A 158 -13.50 1.55 -3.29
N VAL A 159 -14.79 1.87 -3.17
CA VAL A 159 -15.43 2.96 -3.93
C VAL A 159 -14.83 4.34 -3.63
N HIS A 160 -14.08 4.48 -2.52
CA HIS A 160 -13.37 5.69 -2.16
C HIS A 160 -11.90 5.70 -2.61
N ARG A 161 -11.41 4.63 -3.23
CA ARG A 161 -10.03 4.56 -3.76
C ARG A 161 -10.00 5.03 -5.20
N LEU A 162 -8.94 5.74 -5.56
CA LEU A 162 -8.65 6.15 -6.92
C LEU A 162 -7.57 5.21 -7.47
N TYR A 163 -7.94 4.43 -8.48
CA TYR A 163 -7.02 3.55 -9.22
C TYR A 163 -6.68 4.15 -10.58
N ASP A 164 -5.54 3.74 -11.13
CA ASP A 164 -5.13 4.03 -12.51
C ASP A 164 -4.80 2.69 -13.20
N PRO A 165 -5.57 2.28 -14.23
CA PRO A 165 -6.80 2.91 -14.69
C PRO A 165 -7.95 2.82 -13.65
N PRO A 166 -8.95 3.72 -13.71
CA PRO A 166 -10.04 3.73 -12.76
C PRO A 166 -10.95 2.51 -12.91
N ASP A 167 -11.46 2.00 -11.79
CA ASP A 167 -12.49 0.95 -11.78
C ASP A 167 -13.70 1.39 -12.63
N ILE A 168 -14.18 0.51 -13.51
CA ILE A 168 -15.39 0.74 -14.31
C ILE A 168 -16.63 0.10 -13.66
N PRO A 169 -17.86 0.48 -14.06
CA PRO A 169 -19.07 -0.15 -13.53
C PRO A 169 -19.05 -1.68 -13.65
N GLY A 170 -19.32 -2.38 -12.55
CA GLY A 170 -19.30 -3.84 -12.47
C GLY A 170 -17.91 -4.45 -12.22
N TYR A 171 -16.81 -3.68 -12.26
CA TYR A 171 -15.46 -4.22 -12.10
C TYR A 171 -15.26 -4.91 -10.74
N PHE A 172 -15.83 -4.36 -9.67
CA PHE A 172 -15.72 -4.98 -8.35
C PHE A 172 -16.45 -6.32 -8.28
N GLU A 173 -17.70 -6.34 -8.73
CA GLU A 173 -18.60 -7.48 -8.65
C GLU A 173 -18.18 -8.62 -9.57
N GLU A 174 -17.74 -8.29 -10.78
CA GLU A 174 -17.47 -9.25 -11.84
C GLU A 174 -16.01 -9.68 -11.94
N CYS A 175 -15.08 -8.88 -11.38
CA CYS A 175 -13.65 -9.18 -11.44
C CYS A 175 -13.00 -9.27 -10.06
N VAL A 176 -12.96 -8.16 -9.31
CA VAL A 176 -12.20 -8.06 -8.05
C VAL A 176 -12.65 -9.08 -7.02
N TRP A 177 -13.96 -9.12 -6.74
CA TRP A 177 -14.51 -9.95 -5.68
C TRP A 177 -14.42 -11.45 -6.00
N PRO A 178 -14.76 -11.92 -7.21
CA PRO A 178 -14.51 -13.31 -7.61
C PRO A 178 -13.05 -13.74 -7.47
N GLU A 179 -12.09 -12.91 -7.91
CA GLU A 179 -10.66 -13.23 -7.77
C GLU A 179 -10.23 -13.25 -6.29
N HIS A 180 -10.71 -12.31 -5.48
CA HIS A 180 -10.50 -12.34 -4.03
C HIS A 180 -11.01 -13.64 -3.40
N LEU A 181 -12.24 -14.08 -3.72
CA LEU A 181 -12.81 -15.32 -3.17
C LEU A 181 -11.99 -16.55 -3.55
N LYS A 182 -11.48 -16.59 -4.78
CA LYS A 182 -10.56 -17.65 -5.23
C LYS A 182 -9.30 -17.67 -4.36
N TYR A 183 -8.68 -16.52 -4.13
CA TYR A 183 -7.48 -16.44 -3.28
C TYR A 183 -7.75 -16.76 -1.82
N ARG A 184 -8.83 -16.24 -1.26
CA ARG A 184 -9.25 -16.57 0.11
C ARG A 184 -9.40 -18.06 0.28
N SER A 185 -10.00 -18.76 -0.70
CA SER A 185 -10.16 -20.22 -0.66
C SER A 185 -8.83 -20.99 -0.66
N GLU A 186 -7.76 -20.42 -1.22
CA GLU A 186 -6.42 -21.00 -1.17
C GLU A 186 -5.78 -20.76 0.21
N MET A 187 -5.93 -19.56 0.74
CA MET A 187 -5.38 -19.18 2.05
C MET A 187 -6.04 -19.94 3.20
N GLU A 188 -7.35 -20.15 3.14
CA GLU A 188 -8.10 -20.95 4.13
C GLU A 188 -7.64 -22.41 4.21
N LYS A 189 -6.99 -22.93 3.15
CA LYS A 189 -6.45 -24.30 3.12
C LYS A 189 -5.04 -24.39 3.73
N ASP A 190 -4.27 -23.30 3.76
CA ASP A 190 -2.93 -23.29 4.32
C ASP A 190 -2.96 -22.92 5.81
N LYS A 191 -2.81 -23.93 6.67
CA LYS A 191 -2.82 -23.77 8.14
C LYS A 191 -1.71 -22.88 8.68
N ARG A 192 -0.70 -22.56 7.87
CA ARG A 192 0.40 -21.65 8.25
C ARG A 192 -0.02 -20.18 8.13
N VAL A 193 -1.12 -19.89 7.44
CA VAL A 193 -1.68 -18.55 7.26
C VAL A 193 -2.69 -18.29 8.36
N GLN A 194 -2.51 -17.20 9.10
CA GLN A 194 -3.46 -16.73 10.09
C GLN A 194 -4.45 -15.76 9.43
N LEU A 195 -5.74 -16.09 9.49
CA LEU A 195 -6.80 -15.20 9.03
C LEU A 195 -7.08 -14.16 10.12
N LEU A 196 -6.97 -12.88 9.78
CA LEU A 196 -7.23 -11.76 10.68
C LEU A 196 -8.46 -10.99 10.22
N ASP A 197 -9.27 -10.53 11.16
CA ASP A 197 -10.38 -9.63 10.86
C ASP A 197 -9.84 -8.22 10.58
N GLY A 198 -10.03 -7.73 9.34
CA GLY A 198 -9.56 -6.42 8.90
C GLY A 198 -10.32 -5.23 9.50
N THR A 199 -11.34 -5.48 10.31
CA THR A 199 -12.05 -4.46 11.11
C THR A 199 -11.60 -4.45 12.58
N SER A 200 -10.89 -5.48 13.03
CA SER A 200 -10.52 -5.62 14.43
C SER A 200 -9.38 -4.66 14.81
N PRO A 201 -9.55 -3.85 15.87
CA PRO A 201 -8.49 -2.98 16.38
C PRO A 201 -7.36 -3.77 17.06
N ASP A 202 -7.59 -5.03 17.42
CA ASP A 202 -6.66 -5.86 18.20
C ASP A 202 -5.58 -6.54 17.33
N THR A 203 -5.71 -6.43 16.01
CA THR A 203 -4.81 -7.10 15.04
C THR A 203 -3.33 -6.73 15.26
N LEU A 204 -3.05 -5.48 15.59
CA LEU A 204 -1.69 -5.03 15.90
C LEU A 204 -1.12 -5.76 17.13
N GLU A 205 -1.90 -5.87 18.21
CA GLU A 205 -1.48 -6.54 19.44
C GLU A 205 -1.21 -8.03 19.20
N MET A 206 -2.04 -8.69 18.39
CA MET A 206 -1.83 -10.08 17.97
C MET A 206 -0.50 -10.25 17.22
N VAL A 207 -0.24 -9.39 16.23
CA VAL A 207 1.01 -9.44 15.45
C VAL A 207 2.23 -9.16 16.34
N LEU A 208 2.14 -8.19 17.25
CA LEU A 208 3.22 -7.88 18.20
C LEU A 208 3.50 -9.05 19.15
N LYS A 209 2.46 -9.76 19.60
CA LYS A 209 2.63 -10.97 20.44
C LYS A 209 3.36 -12.09 19.69
N ASP A 210 3.04 -12.30 18.42
CA ASP A 210 3.72 -13.29 17.58
C ASP A 210 5.18 -12.88 17.31
N ILE A 211 5.44 -11.59 17.09
CA ILE A 211 6.81 -11.05 17.00
C ILE A 211 7.55 -11.26 18.33
N ALA A 212 6.88 -11.06 19.47
CA ALA A 212 7.46 -11.30 20.78
C ALA A 212 7.88 -12.76 20.97
N ALA A 213 7.04 -13.71 20.53
CA ALA A 213 7.35 -15.13 20.54
C ALA A 213 8.57 -15.49 19.68
N LEU A 214 8.90 -14.67 18.68
CA LEU A 214 10.11 -14.78 17.86
C LEU A 214 11.32 -14.00 18.42
N GLY A 215 11.24 -13.50 19.66
CA GLY A 215 12.32 -12.79 20.34
C GLY A 215 12.28 -11.27 20.19
N GLY A 216 11.17 -10.71 19.71
CA GLY A 216 10.89 -9.28 19.83
C GLY A 216 10.61 -8.90 21.29
N ARG A 217 11.03 -7.70 21.69
CA ARG A 217 10.78 -7.16 23.03
C ARG A 217 10.59 -5.66 22.96
N GLN A 218 9.80 -5.13 23.88
CA GLN A 218 9.72 -3.70 24.08
C GLN A 218 10.96 -3.19 24.83
N ILE A 219 11.53 -2.10 24.37
CA ILE A 219 12.62 -1.39 25.02
C ILE A 219 12.06 -0.70 26.27
N THR A 220 12.63 -1.06 27.41
CA THR A 220 12.30 -0.54 28.76
C THR A 220 13.20 0.60 29.17
#